data_AF-A0A1F3VCU7-F1
#
_entry.id   AF-A0A1F3VCU7-F1
#
_cell.length_a   1.000
_cell.length_b   1.000
_cell.length_c   1.000
_cell.angle_alpha   90.00
_cell.angle_beta   90.00
_cell.angle_gamma   90.00
#
_symmetry.space_group_name_H-M   'P 1'
#
loop_
_entity.id
_entity.type
_entity.pdbx_description
1 polymer ?
#
loop_
_entity_poly.entity_id
_entity_poly.type
_entity_poly.pdbx_seq_one_letter_code
_entity_poly.pdbx_strand_id
1 'polypeptide(L)'
;MKDYKIIVSIFVFIAGALTVHLYHKANYAPYKKISSDRSIAQINETQQRVINDITKKVVTIDSRKSLLSTYSFIMDQGKSYPNFPAVQMFYHIVKPLPYLEGIIWRLRGLVEKTDITHLSILYYLRRFYHNRYVYGPHIKTLFHYLTEAPQDPNKKMFNTVSELQDALMEISPVFEKEVLNKLIKLKSSINDPEAIQFKIDKALWIGKDEKNGIRFLDPYENEKYFIKPYLNYIISGLSRIVGGVKYASCYNFDDVPNIMRTILIKSAINSLESKMRQIVTIQSLPNILTRKEIYSTLEEYPNFLKARYSEKETNQILAQSFNHFMFAAHNDLEGYGCSIAYPYAIANNSNEYMENNCKRFHDENKNQILSGNYFTATGNDYLLDPNQLLIDLKQKLHELRQRYTLYAESRKGKDFTIISDATGQPITLNIRKAFMYHETLQKFFPETFEENINETYPLQGVGQKVSIPGRDKKEWLWNYAYGRPKTWDDPTHGGFLPEATNENMYDQMRNIILTNSTRPFSQFFLTTP
;
A
#
# COMPACT_ATOMS: atom_id res chain seq x y z
N MET A 1 5.80 0.77 18.28
CA MET A 1 5.58 2.15 17.76
C MET A 1 5.71 2.21 16.22
N LYS A 2 5.17 1.24 15.47
CA LYS A 2 5.29 1.18 13.99
C LYS A 2 4.04 0.81 13.18
N ASP A 3 2.92 0.44 13.80
CA ASP A 3 1.77 -0.10 13.05
C ASP A 3 0.52 0.79 13.07
N TYR A 4 0.67 2.00 12.53
CA TYR A 4 -0.44 2.86 12.10
C TYR A 4 -0.80 2.63 10.61
N LYS A 5 -0.11 1.70 9.94
CA LYS A 5 -0.20 1.51 8.50
C LYS A 5 -1.56 0.99 8.05
N ILE A 6 -2.31 0.24 8.86
CA ILE A 6 -3.57 -0.38 8.40
C ILE A 6 -4.73 0.62 8.37
N ILE A 7 -4.86 1.47 9.39
CA ILE A 7 -5.91 2.50 9.48
C ILE A 7 -5.60 3.70 8.58
N VAL A 8 -4.32 4.01 8.38
CA VAL A 8 -3.87 5.02 7.41
C VAL A 8 -3.92 4.48 5.97
N SER A 9 -3.73 3.17 5.72
CA SER A 9 -3.79 2.61 4.36
C SER A 9 -5.18 2.66 3.75
N ILE A 10 -6.26 2.53 4.53
CA ILE A 10 -7.65 2.62 4.03
C ILE A 10 -8.00 4.06 3.62
N PHE A 11 -7.39 5.08 4.26
CA PHE A 11 -7.68 6.50 4.00
C PHE A 11 -6.68 7.21 3.09
N VAL A 12 -5.42 6.76 3.08
CA VAL A 12 -4.47 7.09 2.02
C VAL A 12 -4.90 6.40 0.72
N PHE A 13 -5.59 5.26 0.74
CA PHE A 13 -5.85 4.42 -0.43
C PHE A 13 -6.44 5.07 -1.69
N ILE A 14 -7.43 5.96 -1.59
CA ILE A 14 -8.17 6.39 -2.79
C ILE A 14 -7.62 7.67 -3.43
N ALA A 15 -7.11 8.62 -2.65
CA ALA A 15 -6.54 9.87 -3.16
C ALA A 15 -5.03 10.01 -2.85
N GLY A 16 -4.55 9.37 -1.78
CA GLY A 16 -3.16 9.40 -1.34
C GLY A 16 -2.30 8.26 -1.88
N ALA A 17 -2.81 7.05 -2.13
CA ALA A 17 -2.00 5.92 -2.55
C ALA A 17 -1.73 5.95 -4.05
N LEU A 18 -2.54 6.66 -4.83
CA LEU A 18 -2.18 7.01 -6.21
C LEU A 18 -1.10 8.10 -6.24
N THR A 19 -1.24 9.13 -5.41
CA THR A 19 -0.38 10.31 -5.42
C THR A 19 0.95 10.09 -4.67
N VAL A 20 0.93 9.46 -3.49
CA VAL A 20 2.09 9.12 -2.64
C VAL A 20 2.85 7.92 -3.19
N HIS A 21 2.20 6.92 -3.82
CA HIS A 21 2.94 5.79 -4.42
C HIS A 21 3.66 6.20 -5.72
N LEU A 22 3.12 7.17 -6.48
CA LEU A 22 3.82 7.82 -7.59
C LEU A 22 4.88 8.81 -7.09
N TYR A 23 4.62 9.57 -6.01
CA TYR A 23 5.55 10.54 -5.42
C TYR A 23 6.74 9.90 -4.69
N HIS A 24 6.55 8.80 -3.95
CA HIS A 24 7.66 8.10 -3.26
C HIS A 24 8.60 7.36 -4.22
N LYS A 25 8.17 7.05 -5.44
CA LYS A 25 9.04 6.47 -6.47
C LYS A 25 9.90 7.50 -7.20
N ALA A 26 9.63 8.81 -7.06
CA ALA A 26 10.15 9.86 -7.95
C ALA A 26 11.07 10.90 -7.28
N ASN A 27 11.57 10.64 -6.06
CA ASN A 27 12.38 11.63 -5.35
C ASN A 27 13.75 11.09 -4.97
N TYR A 28 14.73 11.19 -5.88
CA TYR A 28 16.13 11.50 -5.57
C TYR A 28 16.84 12.20 -6.75
N ALA A 29 17.55 13.28 -6.39
CA ALA A 29 18.55 14.09 -7.09
C ALA A 29 18.24 14.62 -8.53
N PRO A 30 18.23 15.95 -8.72
CA PRO A 30 18.23 16.54 -10.07
C PRO A 30 19.59 16.32 -10.74
N TYR A 31 19.60 15.68 -11.91
CA TYR A 31 20.75 15.73 -12.81
C TYR A 31 20.64 16.90 -13.78
N LYS A 32 21.79 17.51 -14.06
CA LYS A 32 21.95 18.76 -14.81
C LYS A 32 21.43 18.62 -16.25
N LYS A 33 20.66 19.63 -16.66
CA LYS A 33 20.07 19.84 -18.00
C LYS A 33 21.06 19.54 -19.13
N ILE A 34 20.68 18.63 -20.03
CA ILE A 34 21.19 18.60 -21.40
C ILE A 34 20.00 18.98 -22.28
N SER A 35 20.08 20.16 -22.91
CA SER A 35 19.06 20.63 -23.85
C SER A 35 19.12 19.76 -25.11
N SER A 36 18.04 19.04 -25.40
CA SER A 36 17.79 18.50 -26.74
C SER A 36 16.54 19.15 -27.31
N ASP A 37 16.69 19.88 -28.42
CA ASP A 37 15.61 20.51 -29.18
C ASP A 37 14.79 19.48 -30.00
N ARG A 38 14.26 18.42 -29.36
CA ARG A 38 13.38 17.46 -30.03
C ARG A 38 12.06 17.32 -29.30
N SER A 39 10.98 17.54 -30.05
CA SER A 39 9.61 17.64 -29.56
C SER A 39 9.08 16.30 -29.05
N ILE A 40 8.64 16.29 -27.81
CA ILE A 40 7.75 15.28 -27.24
C ILE A 40 6.49 15.18 -28.12
N ALA A 41 5.94 13.97 -28.32
CA ALA A 41 4.80 13.66 -29.20
C ALA A 41 3.64 14.69 -29.11
N GLN A 42 2.93 14.89 -30.23
CA GLN A 42 1.89 15.92 -30.34
C GLN A 42 0.73 15.64 -29.36
N ILE A 43 0.50 16.58 -28.45
CA ILE A 43 -0.68 16.53 -27.58
C ILE A 43 -1.92 16.90 -28.40
N ASN A 44 -3.02 16.20 -28.17
CA ASN A 44 -4.32 16.65 -28.67
C ASN A 44 -4.75 17.93 -27.94
N GLU A 45 -4.54 19.08 -28.58
CA GLU A 45 -4.81 20.42 -28.02
C GLU A 45 -6.27 20.64 -27.60
N THR A 46 -7.23 19.98 -28.27
CA THR A 46 -8.64 20.08 -27.90
C THR A 46 -8.92 19.32 -26.61
N GLN A 47 -8.36 18.11 -26.46
CA GLN A 47 -8.42 17.35 -25.22
C GLN A 47 -7.68 18.08 -24.09
N GLN A 48 -6.49 18.64 -24.36
CA GLN A 48 -5.72 19.39 -23.36
C GLN A 48 -6.47 20.61 -22.83
N ARG A 49 -7.21 21.34 -23.68
CA ARG A 49 -8.06 22.44 -23.24
C ARG A 49 -9.10 21.99 -22.21
N VAL A 50 -9.80 20.88 -22.46
CA VAL A 50 -10.78 20.33 -21.50
C VAL A 50 -10.10 19.91 -20.19
N ILE A 51 -8.90 19.32 -20.24
CA ILE A 51 -8.12 18.94 -19.05
C ILE A 51 -7.69 20.19 -18.27
N ASN A 52 -7.29 21.26 -18.95
CA ASN A 52 -6.93 22.52 -18.31
C ASN A 52 -8.13 23.15 -17.60
N ASP A 53 -9.33 23.09 -18.20
CA ASP A 53 -10.57 23.58 -17.58
C ASP A 53 -10.94 22.76 -16.34
N ILE A 54 -10.85 21.43 -16.41
CA ILE A 54 -11.01 20.53 -15.25
C ILE A 54 -10.01 20.91 -14.16
N THR A 55 -8.74 21.05 -14.52
CA THR A 55 -7.64 21.36 -13.60
C THR A 55 -7.87 22.68 -12.89
N LYS A 56 -8.16 23.74 -13.65
CA LYS A 56 -8.47 25.07 -13.11
C LYS A 56 -9.62 25.02 -12.12
N LYS A 57 -10.67 24.26 -12.44
CA LYS A 57 -11.82 24.15 -11.55
C LYS A 57 -11.49 23.39 -10.27
N VAL A 58 -10.74 22.29 -10.35
CA VAL A 58 -10.31 21.50 -9.19
C VAL A 58 -9.43 22.30 -8.23
N VAL A 59 -8.42 23.02 -8.72
CA VAL A 59 -7.49 23.75 -7.83
C VAL A 59 -8.16 24.95 -7.13
N THR A 60 -9.29 25.44 -7.65
CA THR A 60 -10.07 26.54 -7.05
C THR A 60 -11.12 26.09 -6.03
N ILE A 61 -11.27 24.79 -5.78
CA ILE A 61 -12.21 24.28 -4.77
C ILE A 61 -11.81 24.83 -3.39
N ASP A 62 -12.74 25.50 -2.72
CA ASP A 62 -12.53 26.07 -1.38
C ASP A 62 -13.64 25.70 -0.39
N SER A 63 -14.69 25.06 -0.87
CA SER A 63 -15.91 24.75 -0.12
C SER A 63 -16.56 23.48 -0.62
N ARG A 64 -17.34 22.83 0.25
CA ARG A 64 -18.10 21.62 -0.10
C ARG A 64 -19.02 21.84 -1.32
N LYS A 65 -19.66 23.01 -1.42
CA LYS A 65 -20.47 23.39 -2.59
C LYS A 65 -19.65 23.42 -3.87
N SER A 66 -18.46 24.03 -3.84
CA SER A 66 -17.54 24.06 -4.99
C SER A 66 -16.99 22.68 -5.35
N LEU A 67 -16.76 21.80 -4.37
CA LEU A 67 -16.36 20.40 -4.61
C LEU A 67 -17.45 19.65 -5.38
N LEU A 68 -18.70 19.71 -4.91
CA LEU A 68 -19.82 19.03 -5.55
C LEU A 68 -20.15 19.60 -6.94
N SER A 69 -20.04 20.92 -7.13
CA SER A 69 -20.21 21.53 -8.45
C SER A 69 -19.08 21.17 -9.42
N THR A 70 -17.85 21.01 -8.91
CA THR A 70 -16.71 20.53 -9.70
C THR A 70 -16.87 19.06 -10.08
N TYR A 71 -17.35 18.22 -9.16
CA TYR A 71 -17.73 16.83 -9.45
C TYR A 71 -18.74 16.78 -10.60
N SER A 72 -19.86 17.50 -10.51
CA SER A 72 -20.86 17.53 -11.58
C SER A 72 -20.27 18.03 -12.90
N PHE A 73 -19.42 19.05 -12.86
CA PHE A 73 -18.73 19.53 -14.05
C PHE A 73 -17.86 18.45 -14.71
N ILE A 74 -17.04 17.73 -13.96
CA ILE A 74 -16.22 16.63 -14.50
C ILE A 74 -17.10 15.51 -15.07
N MET A 75 -18.22 15.22 -14.40
CA MET A 75 -19.21 14.25 -14.89
C MET A 75 -19.81 14.65 -16.23
N ASP A 76 -20.10 15.95 -16.42
CA ASP A 76 -20.63 16.48 -17.67
C ASP A 76 -19.57 16.51 -18.78
N GLN A 77 -18.33 16.91 -18.47
CA GLN A 77 -17.22 16.83 -19.42
C GLN A 77 -17.01 15.40 -19.93
N GLY A 78 -17.06 14.41 -19.04
CA GLY A 78 -16.97 13.00 -19.41
C GLY A 78 -18.08 12.54 -20.37
N LYS A 79 -19.31 13.07 -20.21
CA LYS A 79 -20.42 12.75 -21.13
C LYS A 79 -20.28 13.47 -22.47
N SER A 80 -19.83 14.72 -22.46
CA SER A 80 -19.66 15.52 -23.68
C SER A 80 -18.48 15.05 -24.54
N TYR A 81 -17.46 14.44 -23.92
CA TYR A 81 -16.24 14.01 -24.61
C TYR A 81 -15.96 12.51 -24.40
N PRO A 82 -16.84 11.60 -24.88
CA PRO A 82 -16.69 10.15 -24.72
C PRO A 82 -15.43 9.60 -25.41
N ASN A 83 -14.97 10.29 -26.46
CA ASN A 83 -13.82 9.87 -27.27
C ASN A 83 -12.48 10.46 -26.79
N PHE A 84 -12.45 11.23 -25.69
CA PHE A 84 -11.22 11.81 -25.15
C PHE A 84 -10.71 10.95 -23.99
N PRO A 85 -9.67 10.11 -24.19
CA PRO A 85 -9.27 9.13 -23.20
C PRO A 85 -8.85 9.72 -21.87
N ALA A 86 -8.13 10.83 -21.87
CA ALA A 86 -7.70 11.50 -20.65
C ALA A 86 -8.90 12.10 -19.90
N VAL A 87 -9.88 12.68 -20.60
CA VAL A 87 -11.12 13.18 -19.97
C VAL A 87 -11.92 12.02 -19.36
N GLN A 88 -12.01 10.88 -20.05
CA GLN A 88 -12.63 9.67 -19.50
C GLN A 88 -11.91 9.16 -18.24
N MET A 89 -10.58 9.31 -18.15
CA MET A 89 -9.84 8.97 -16.94
C MET A 89 -10.31 9.80 -15.74
N PHE A 90 -10.38 11.13 -15.87
CA PHE A 90 -10.91 12.00 -14.81
C PHE A 90 -12.36 11.66 -14.46
N TYR A 91 -13.20 11.48 -15.48
CA TYR A 91 -14.61 11.10 -15.35
C TYR A 91 -14.79 9.83 -14.50
N HIS A 92 -14.03 8.78 -14.78
CA HIS A 92 -14.13 7.52 -14.04
C HIS A 92 -13.57 7.62 -12.62
N ILE A 93 -12.44 8.32 -12.42
CA ILE A 93 -11.80 8.44 -11.10
C ILE A 93 -12.68 9.18 -10.09
N VAL A 94 -13.46 10.18 -10.53
CA VAL A 94 -14.29 10.97 -9.59
C VAL A 94 -15.62 10.30 -9.21
N LYS A 95 -16.09 9.29 -9.96
CA LYS A 95 -17.38 8.62 -9.72
C LYS A 95 -17.62 8.13 -8.29
N PRO A 96 -16.62 7.55 -7.58
CA PRO A 96 -16.85 7.09 -6.22
C PRO A 96 -17.00 8.21 -5.19
N LEU A 97 -16.70 9.47 -5.52
CA LEU A 97 -16.65 10.57 -4.54
C LEU A 97 -17.89 10.64 -3.63
N PRO A 98 -19.14 10.54 -4.12
CA PRO A 98 -20.34 10.59 -3.26
C PRO A 98 -20.41 9.49 -2.19
N TYR A 99 -19.81 8.33 -2.46
CA TYR A 99 -19.78 7.20 -1.53
C TYR A 99 -18.76 7.40 -0.39
N LEU A 100 -17.79 8.31 -0.57
CA LEU A 100 -16.70 8.56 0.37
C LEU A 100 -17.00 9.70 1.35
N GLU A 101 -18.10 10.41 1.14
CA GLU A 101 -18.53 11.48 2.02
C GLU A 101 -18.58 11.04 3.50
N GLY A 102 -17.88 11.76 4.35
CA GLY A 102 -17.85 11.52 5.79
C GLY A 102 -17.28 10.15 6.18
N ILE A 103 -16.60 9.42 5.29
CA ILE A 103 -16.14 8.06 5.60
C ILE A 103 -15.10 8.04 6.73
N ILE A 104 -14.24 9.07 6.87
CA ILE A 104 -13.35 9.21 8.04
C ILE A 104 -14.17 9.55 9.28
N TRP A 105 -15.16 10.45 9.15
CA TRP A 105 -16.02 10.82 10.27
C TRP A 105 -16.74 9.60 10.85
N ARG A 106 -17.22 8.71 9.97
CA ARG A 106 -17.90 7.48 10.38
C ARG A 106 -16.98 6.54 11.17
N LEU A 107 -15.66 6.56 10.96
CA LEU A 107 -14.72 5.78 11.77
C LEU A 107 -14.61 6.22 13.23
N ARG A 108 -15.08 7.43 13.60
CA ARG A 108 -14.92 7.95 14.97
C ARG A 108 -15.47 6.99 16.02
N GLY A 109 -16.58 6.31 15.74
CA GLY A 109 -17.17 5.31 16.63
C GLY A 109 -16.27 4.11 16.95
N LEU A 110 -15.29 3.80 16.09
CA LEU A 110 -14.26 2.77 16.34
C LEU A 110 -13.04 3.37 17.05
N VAL A 111 -12.59 4.51 16.54
CA VAL A 111 -11.33 5.15 16.95
C VAL A 111 -11.43 5.66 18.39
N GLU A 112 -12.53 6.31 18.76
CA GLU A 112 -12.73 6.90 20.08
C GLU A 112 -12.84 5.85 21.19
N LYS A 113 -13.11 4.57 20.85
CA LYS A 113 -13.06 3.45 21.80
C LYS A 113 -11.63 3.05 22.17
N THR A 114 -10.63 3.55 21.44
CA THR A 114 -9.21 3.21 21.62
C THR A 114 -8.38 4.46 21.83
N ASP A 115 -7.97 4.72 23.07
CA ASP A 115 -7.25 5.96 23.43
C ASP A 115 -6.04 6.22 22.52
N ILE A 116 -5.27 5.20 22.15
CA ILE A 116 -4.08 5.39 21.31
C ILE A 116 -4.40 5.55 19.83
N THR A 117 -5.38 4.84 19.29
CA THR A 117 -5.81 5.10 17.92
C THR A 117 -6.39 6.50 17.83
N HIS A 118 -7.16 6.92 18.85
CA HIS A 118 -7.67 8.27 18.96
C HIS A 118 -6.54 9.30 19.02
N LEU A 119 -5.55 9.14 19.90
CA LEU A 119 -4.39 10.03 19.98
C LEU A 119 -3.56 10.03 18.71
N SER A 120 -3.36 8.88 18.08
CA SER A 120 -2.62 8.74 16.82
C SER A 120 -3.33 9.47 15.69
N ILE A 121 -4.64 9.27 15.56
CA ILE A 121 -5.45 9.96 14.56
C ILE A 121 -5.47 11.46 14.85
N LEU A 122 -5.68 11.91 16.10
CA LEU A 122 -5.56 13.32 16.46
C LEU A 122 -4.19 13.91 16.12
N TYR A 123 -3.11 13.18 16.36
CA TYR A 123 -1.78 13.59 15.95
C TYR A 123 -1.67 13.76 14.42
N TYR A 124 -2.20 12.82 13.64
CA TYR A 124 -2.22 12.93 12.17
C TYR A 124 -3.12 14.07 11.68
N LEU A 125 -4.30 14.27 12.28
CA LEU A 125 -5.19 15.40 11.98
C LEU A 125 -4.48 16.73 12.28
N ARG A 126 -3.85 16.84 13.46
CA ARG A 126 -3.05 18.02 13.84
C ARG A 126 -1.90 18.25 12.88
N ARG A 127 -1.15 17.21 12.51
CA ARG A 127 -0.04 17.29 11.56
C ARG A 127 -0.52 17.74 10.19
N PHE A 128 -1.67 17.26 9.72
CA PHE A 128 -2.29 17.76 8.49
C PHE A 128 -2.55 19.26 8.62
N TYR A 129 -3.29 19.71 9.63
CA TYR A 129 -3.59 21.14 9.80
C TYR A 129 -2.37 22.03 10.05
N HIS A 130 -1.33 21.52 10.71
CA HIS A 130 -0.08 22.24 10.94
C HIS A 130 0.73 22.42 9.64
N ASN A 131 0.67 21.43 8.76
CA ASN A 131 1.31 21.47 7.45
C ASN A 131 0.48 22.22 6.39
N ARG A 132 -0.38 23.17 6.78
CA ARG A 132 -1.18 23.97 5.82
C ARG A 132 -0.32 24.71 4.79
N TYR A 133 0.95 24.96 5.10
CA TYR A 133 1.92 25.55 4.19
C TYR A 133 2.44 24.60 3.10
N VAL A 134 1.94 23.35 2.99
CA VAL A 134 2.32 22.41 1.92
C VAL A 134 1.16 21.97 1.04
N TYR A 135 -0.06 22.50 1.27
CA TYR A 135 -1.21 22.17 0.44
C TYR A 135 -2.23 23.30 0.28
N GLY A 136 -2.89 23.33 -0.88
CA GLY A 136 -3.89 24.33 -1.25
C GLY A 136 -5.29 24.09 -0.68
N PRO A 137 -6.21 25.06 -0.86
CA PRO A 137 -7.58 24.99 -0.33
C PRO A 137 -8.35 23.74 -0.75
N HIS A 138 -8.17 23.26 -1.99
CA HIS A 138 -8.92 22.12 -2.50
C HIS A 138 -8.59 20.81 -1.79
N ILE A 139 -7.33 20.59 -1.38
CA ILE A 139 -6.92 19.44 -0.56
C ILE A 139 -7.57 19.52 0.81
N LYS A 140 -7.60 20.72 1.42
CA LYS A 140 -8.28 20.94 2.71
C LYS A 140 -9.77 20.61 2.59
N THR A 141 -10.44 21.09 1.55
CA THR A 141 -11.87 20.87 1.34
C THR A 141 -12.18 19.40 1.07
N LEU A 142 -11.36 18.70 0.28
CA LEU A 142 -11.50 17.26 0.09
C LEU A 142 -11.31 16.51 1.42
N PHE A 143 -10.31 16.88 2.21
CA PHE A 143 -10.10 16.29 3.53
C PHE A 143 -11.34 16.49 4.42
N HIS A 144 -11.86 17.72 4.50
CA HIS A 144 -13.08 18.04 5.24
C HIS A 144 -14.28 17.23 4.75
N TYR A 145 -14.44 17.05 3.43
CA TYR A 145 -15.51 16.22 2.87
C TYR A 145 -15.47 14.77 3.36
N LEU A 146 -14.28 14.24 3.66
CA LEU A 146 -14.10 12.90 4.21
C LEU A 146 -14.24 12.87 5.75
N THR A 147 -13.87 13.95 6.45
CA THR A 147 -13.73 13.99 7.93
C THR A 147 -14.87 14.67 8.68
N GLU A 148 -15.70 15.45 8.00
CA GLU A 148 -16.90 16.07 8.57
C GLU A 148 -18.09 15.12 8.51
N ALA A 149 -19.11 15.38 9.33
CA ALA A 149 -20.32 14.58 9.35
C ALA A 149 -20.98 14.60 7.96
N PRO A 150 -21.43 13.43 7.46
CA PRO A 150 -22.15 13.38 6.20
C PRO A 150 -23.49 14.16 6.32
N GLN A 151 -23.95 14.72 5.21
CA GLN A 151 -25.25 15.38 5.11
C GLN A 151 -26.40 14.36 5.14
N ASP A 152 -26.16 13.15 4.64
CA ASP A 152 -27.12 12.05 4.72
C ASP A 152 -27.18 11.50 6.15
N PRO A 153 -28.32 11.66 6.86
CA PRO A 153 -28.47 11.18 8.24
C PRO A 153 -28.43 9.65 8.36
N ASN A 154 -28.56 8.91 7.27
CA ASN A 154 -28.45 7.45 7.27
C ASN A 154 -26.99 6.97 7.37
N LYS A 155 -26.02 7.82 7.01
CA LYS A 155 -24.58 7.52 7.11
C LYS A 155 -24.09 7.70 8.54
N LYS A 156 -24.39 6.72 9.40
CA LYS A 156 -24.00 6.70 10.81
C LYS A 156 -22.53 6.29 11.01
N MET A 157 -21.98 6.61 12.19
CA MET A 157 -20.69 6.10 12.63
C MET A 157 -20.70 4.58 12.73
N PHE A 158 -19.55 3.97 12.47
CA PHE A 158 -19.32 2.55 12.65
C PHE A 158 -19.06 2.25 14.14
N ASN A 159 -19.82 1.33 14.70
CA ASN A 159 -19.68 0.85 16.07
C ASN A 159 -18.78 -0.38 16.16
N THR A 160 -18.71 -1.18 15.10
CA THR A 160 -17.88 -2.38 15.00
C THR A 160 -17.05 -2.38 13.71
N VAL A 161 -15.98 -3.18 13.65
CA VAL A 161 -15.13 -3.25 12.45
C VAL A 161 -15.87 -3.98 11.34
N SER A 162 -16.74 -4.93 11.67
CA SER A 162 -17.68 -5.60 10.76
C SER A 162 -18.56 -4.59 10.02
N GLU A 163 -19.12 -3.59 10.70
CA GLU A 163 -19.92 -2.55 10.03
C GLU A 163 -19.08 -1.74 9.02
N LEU A 164 -17.80 -1.48 9.32
CA LEU A 164 -16.86 -0.87 8.36
C LEU A 164 -16.57 -1.81 7.19
N GLN A 165 -16.33 -3.10 7.45
CA GLN A 165 -16.07 -4.10 6.42
C GLN A 165 -17.27 -4.23 5.47
N ASP A 166 -18.48 -4.23 5.99
CA ASP A 166 -19.72 -4.32 5.20
C ASP A 166 -19.91 -3.07 4.33
N ALA A 167 -19.71 -1.87 4.90
CA ALA A 167 -19.74 -0.63 4.11
C ALA A 167 -18.66 -0.60 3.02
N LEU A 168 -17.45 -1.10 3.29
CA LEU A 168 -16.40 -1.22 2.27
C LEU A 168 -16.77 -2.23 1.18
N MET A 169 -17.43 -3.34 1.53
CA MET A 169 -17.95 -4.33 0.58
C MET A 169 -19.10 -3.79 -0.27
N GLU A 170 -19.91 -2.85 0.22
CA GLU A 170 -20.92 -2.14 -0.56
C GLU A 170 -20.29 -1.14 -1.54
N ILE A 171 -19.23 -0.46 -1.12
CA ILE A 171 -18.53 0.56 -1.91
C ILE A 171 -17.61 -0.09 -2.97
N SER A 172 -16.97 -1.21 -2.65
CA SER A 172 -15.99 -1.89 -3.50
C SER A 172 -16.51 -2.20 -4.92
N PRO A 173 -17.74 -2.68 -5.14
CA PRO A 173 -18.31 -2.86 -6.47
C PRO A 173 -18.35 -1.60 -7.32
N VAL A 174 -18.52 -0.42 -6.73
CA VAL A 174 -18.48 0.87 -7.45
C VAL A 174 -17.06 1.12 -7.94
N PHE A 175 -16.05 0.96 -7.08
CA PHE A 175 -14.65 1.08 -7.47
C PHE A 175 -14.28 0.08 -8.58
N GLU A 176 -14.71 -1.17 -8.42
CA GLU A 176 -14.42 -2.24 -9.37
C GLU A 176 -15.09 -1.98 -10.73
N LYS A 177 -16.40 -1.71 -10.76
CA LYS A 177 -17.17 -1.58 -12.00
C LYS A 177 -16.99 -0.23 -12.69
N GLU A 178 -17.04 0.86 -11.93
CA GLU A 178 -17.10 2.22 -12.49
C GLU A 178 -15.72 2.87 -12.68
N VAL A 179 -14.70 2.38 -11.97
CA VAL A 179 -13.33 2.89 -12.06
C VAL A 179 -12.41 1.85 -12.68
N LEU A 180 -12.12 0.75 -11.97
CA LEU A 180 -11.12 -0.23 -12.37
C LEU A 180 -11.42 -0.84 -13.74
N ASN A 181 -12.60 -1.42 -13.93
CA ASN A 181 -12.98 -2.06 -15.20
C ASN A 181 -13.06 -1.06 -16.36
N LYS A 182 -13.47 0.19 -16.09
CA LYS A 182 -13.52 1.24 -17.11
C LYS A 182 -12.12 1.71 -17.51
N LEU A 183 -11.20 1.86 -16.55
CA LEU A 183 -9.80 2.19 -16.84
C LEU A 183 -9.08 1.05 -17.57
N ILE A 184 -9.37 -0.21 -17.24
CA ILE A 184 -8.87 -1.37 -18.00
C ILE A 184 -9.37 -1.32 -19.45
N LYS A 185 -10.68 -1.10 -19.64
CA LYS A 185 -11.27 -0.96 -20.98
C LYS A 185 -10.64 0.21 -21.75
N LEU A 186 -10.48 1.35 -21.09
CA LEU A 186 -9.84 2.54 -21.64
C LEU A 186 -8.40 2.26 -22.07
N LYS A 187 -7.57 1.66 -21.20
CA LYS A 187 -6.20 1.24 -21.52
C LYS A 187 -6.15 0.37 -22.79
N SER A 188 -7.12 -0.54 -22.90
CA SER A 188 -7.18 -1.55 -23.97
C SER A 188 -7.72 -0.99 -25.29
N SER A 189 -8.54 0.05 -25.27
CA SER A 189 -9.07 0.69 -26.49
C SER A 189 -8.11 1.68 -27.15
N ILE A 190 -7.04 2.06 -26.45
CA ILE A 190 -6.04 2.99 -26.96
C ILE A 190 -5.04 2.21 -27.82
N ASN A 191 -5.27 2.16 -29.13
CA ASN A 191 -4.33 1.53 -30.06
C ASN A 191 -3.15 2.45 -30.36
N ASP A 192 -3.42 3.74 -30.58
CA ASP A 192 -2.41 4.77 -30.74
C ASP A 192 -1.88 5.21 -29.36
N PRO A 193 -0.60 4.97 -29.06
CA PRO A 193 0.02 5.41 -27.83
C PRO A 193 -0.21 6.92 -27.53
N GLU A 194 -0.08 7.78 -28.52
CA GLU A 194 -0.13 9.24 -28.34
C GLU A 194 -1.53 9.74 -27.92
N ALA A 195 -2.58 8.94 -28.13
CA ALA A 195 -3.97 9.33 -27.88
C ALA A 195 -4.31 9.65 -26.40
N ILE A 196 -3.51 9.18 -25.44
CA ILE A 196 -3.66 9.53 -24.01
C ILE A 196 -2.49 10.34 -23.45
N GLN A 197 -1.60 10.86 -24.30
CA GLN A 197 -0.57 11.76 -23.85
C GLN A 197 -1.14 13.15 -23.58
N PHE A 198 -0.94 13.68 -22.36
CA PHE A 198 -1.37 15.03 -21.98
C PHE A 198 -0.47 15.61 -20.89
N LYS A 199 -0.49 16.92 -20.71
CA LYS A 199 0.16 17.60 -19.59
C LYS A 199 -0.77 17.61 -18.37
N ILE A 200 -0.25 17.15 -17.24
CA ILE A 200 -0.92 17.23 -15.94
C ILE A 200 -0.26 18.32 -15.09
N ASP A 201 -1.07 19.22 -14.54
CA ASP A 201 -0.63 20.19 -13.53
C ASP A 201 -0.58 19.49 -12.16
N LYS A 202 0.62 19.35 -11.59
CA LYS A 202 0.85 18.75 -10.26
C LYS A 202 0.25 19.57 -9.12
N ALA A 203 -0.19 20.81 -9.36
CA ALA A 203 -1.03 21.53 -8.42
C ALA A 203 -2.37 20.83 -8.17
N LEU A 204 -2.81 19.87 -9.00
CA LEU A 204 -3.89 18.98 -8.62
C LEU A 204 -3.64 18.25 -7.30
N TRP A 205 -2.37 17.95 -6.98
CA TRP A 205 -1.98 17.16 -5.81
C TRP A 205 -1.70 17.96 -4.56
N ILE A 206 -1.09 19.13 -4.73
CA ILE A 206 -0.70 19.97 -3.59
C ILE A 206 -1.26 21.38 -3.66
N GLY A 207 -1.85 21.79 -4.78
CA GLY A 207 -2.56 23.06 -4.89
C GLY A 207 -1.67 24.27 -5.08
N LYS A 208 -2.33 25.42 -5.03
CA LYS A 208 -1.73 26.76 -5.01
C LYS A 208 -2.54 27.57 -3.99
N ASP A 209 -1.92 28.52 -3.29
CA ASP A 209 -2.65 29.50 -2.50
C ASP A 209 -2.52 30.86 -3.18
N GLU A 210 -3.33 31.07 -4.22
CA GLU A 210 -3.31 32.31 -5.00
C GLU A 210 -3.68 33.53 -4.14
N LYS A 211 -4.56 33.35 -3.13
CA LYS A 211 -5.01 34.43 -2.24
C LYS A 211 -3.85 34.97 -1.40
N ASN A 212 -2.93 34.11 -0.98
CA ASN A 212 -1.75 34.49 -0.19
C ASN A 212 -0.45 34.52 -1.02
N GLY A 213 -0.53 34.33 -2.33
CA GLY A 213 0.63 34.28 -3.23
C GLY A 213 1.58 33.11 -3.00
N ILE A 214 1.16 32.04 -2.30
CA ILE A 214 2.03 30.91 -1.96
C ILE A 214 2.01 29.88 -3.08
N ARG A 215 3.21 29.47 -3.51
CA ARG A 215 3.45 28.38 -4.46
C ARG A 215 4.16 27.25 -3.73
N PHE A 216 3.60 26.05 -3.82
CA PHE A 216 4.17 24.85 -3.19
C PHE A 216 5.07 24.05 -4.15
N LEU A 217 4.96 24.30 -5.46
CA LEU A 217 5.82 23.72 -6.50
C LEU A 217 6.61 24.81 -7.22
N ASP A 218 7.81 24.45 -7.65
CA ASP A 218 8.56 25.20 -8.64
C ASP A 218 7.74 25.23 -9.95
N PRO A 219 7.54 26.41 -10.60
CA PRO A 219 6.87 26.52 -11.89
C PRO A 219 7.41 25.56 -12.97
N TYR A 220 8.72 25.27 -12.97
CA TYR A 220 9.35 24.35 -13.91
C TYR A 220 9.02 22.87 -13.62
N GLU A 221 8.60 22.56 -12.40
CA GLU A 221 8.20 21.22 -11.95
C GLU A 221 6.69 21.01 -11.94
N ASN A 222 5.92 22.05 -12.30
CA ASN A 222 4.48 22.08 -12.10
C ASN A 222 3.72 21.26 -13.16
N GLU A 223 4.14 21.31 -14.42
CA GLU A 223 3.53 20.52 -15.50
C GLU A 223 4.39 19.32 -15.83
N LYS A 224 3.79 18.12 -15.91
CA LYS A 224 4.46 16.90 -16.35
C LYS A 224 3.63 16.17 -17.39
N TYR A 225 4.26 15.37 -18.24
CA TYR A 225 3.57 14.52 -19.19
C TYR A 225 3.02 13.27 -18.49
N PHE A 226 1.71 13.05 -18.63
CA PHE A 226 1.07 11.78 -18.36
C PHE A 226 1.06 10.96 -19.64
N ILE A 227 1.44 9.67 -19.56
CA ILE A 227 1.48 8.74 -20.68
C ILE A 227 0.72 7.45 -20.37
N LYS A 228 0.34 6.71 -21.42
CA LYS A 228 -0.45 5.47 -21.33
C LYS A 228 0.06 4.47 -20.27
N PRO A 229 1.37 4.19 -20.15
CA PRO A 229 1.88 3.24 -19.14
C PRO A 229 1.51 3.57 -17.70
N TYR A 230 1.26 4.83 -17.37
CA TYR A 230 0.92 5.22 -16.00
C TYR A 230 -0.45 4.71 -15.57
N LEU A 231 -1.37 4.44 -16.51
CA LEU A 231 -2.63 3.76 -16.20
C LEU A 231 -2.41 2.40 -15.54
N ASN A 232 -1.31 1.70 -15.85
CA ASN A 232 -1.01 0.41 -15.21
C ASN A 232 -0.77 0.57 -13.70
N TYR A 233 -0.10 1.64 -13.27
CA TYR A 233 0.06 1.91 -11.83
C TYR A 233 -1.27 2.25 -11.16
N ILE A 234 -2.13 3.01 -11.84
CA ILE A 234 -3.50 3.31 -11.36
C ILE A 234 -4.31 2.02 -11.20
N ILE A 235 -4.35 1.20 -12.24
CA ILE A 235 -5.06 -0.08 -12.27
C ILE A 235 -4.52 -1.04 -11.21
N SER A 236 -3.19 -1.13 -11.05
CA SER A 236 -2.55 -1.95 -10.03
C SER A 236 -2.93 -1.52 -8.63
N GLY A 237 -2.84 -0.22 -8.34
CA GLY A 237 -3.26 0.37 -7.07
C GLY A 237 -4.70 0.01 -6.75
N LEU A 238 -5.64 0.36 -7.64
CA LEU A 238 -7.08 0.09 -7.49
C LEU A 238 -7.39 -1.41 -7.32
N SER A 239 -6.68 -2.28 -8.05
CA SER A 239 -6.86 -3.72 -7.91
C SER A 239 -6.46 -4.21 -6.52
N ARG A 240 -5.34 -3.73 -5.96
CA ARG A 240 -4.98 -4.02 -4.55
C ARG A 240 -6.03 -3.51 -3.58
N ILE A 241 -6.68 -2.39 -3.88
CA ILE A 241 -7.77 -1.88 -3.04
C ILE A 241 -8.93 -2.86 -2.97
N VAL A 242 -9.46 -3.20 -4.13
CA VAL A 242 -10.60 -4.12 -4.24
C VAL A 242 -10.22 -5.50 -3.67
N GLY A 243 -9.02 -6.00 -3.99
CA GLY A 243 -8.52 -7.27 -3.46
C GLY A 243 -8.37 -7.27 -1.94
N GLY A 244 -7.80 -6.21 -1.36
CA GLY A 244 -7.61 -6.06 0.08
C GLY A 244 -8.93 -5.97 0.84
N VAL A 245 -9.91 -5.21 0.34
CA VAL A 245 -11.26 -5.14 0.92
C VAL A 245 -11.92 -6.52 0.93
N LYS A 246 -11.86 -7.25 -0.19
CA LYS A 246 -12.40 -8.61 -0.31
C LYS A 246 -11.71 -9.59 0.65
N TYR A 247 -10.40 -9.50 0.81
CA TYR A 247 -9.68 -10.36 1.75
C TYR A 247 -10.09 -10.05 3.20
N ALA A 248 -10.03 -8.77 3.57
CA ALA A 248 -10.32 -8.33 4.91
C ALA A 248 -11.78 -8.64 5.29
N SER A 249 -12.74 -8.52 4.38
CA SER A 249 -14.15 -8.80 4.69
C SER A 249 -14.43 -10.24 5.07
N CYS A 250 -13.56 -11.20 4.74
CA CYS A 250 -13.74 -12.62 5.06
C CYS A 250 -13.52 -12.96 6.55
N TYR A 251 -12.79 -12.13 7.30
CA TYR A 251 -12.38 -12.44 8.68
C TYR A 251 -12.83 -11.37 9.66
N ASN A 252 -13.19 -11.75 10.88
CA ASN A 252 -13.73 -10.85 11.88
C ASN A 252 -12.63 -10.03 12.56
N PHE A 253 -12.79 -8.72 12.59
CA PHE A 253 -11.86 -7.77 13.22
C PHE A 253 -12.51 -6.96 14.36
N ASP A 254 -13.70 -7.33 14.82
CA ASP A 254 -14.46 -6.57 15.82
C ASP A 254 -13.74 -6.38 17.15
N ASP A 255 -12.88 -7.34 17.52
CA ASP A 255 -12.11 -7.31 18.75
C ASP A 255 -10.84 -6.43 18.66
N VAL A 256 -10.45 -5.95 17.47
CA VAL A 256 -9.24 -5.14 17.28
C VAL A 256 -9.16 -3.95 18.25
N PRO A 257 -10.24 -3.15 18.46
CA PRO A 257 -10.23 -2.08 19.44
C PRO A 257 -9.88 -2.55 20.87
N ASN A 258 -10.48 -3.65 21.30
CA ASN A 258 -10.28 -4.20 22.65
C ASN A 258 -8.88 -4.82 22.79
N ILE A 259 -8.42 -5.56 21.78
CA ILE A 259 -7.06 -6.11 21.69
C ILE A 259 -6.03 -4.99 21.83
N MET A 260 -6.17 -3.92 21.04
CA MET A 260 -5.26 -2.77 21.11
C MET A 260 -5.26 -2.17 22.52
N ARG A 261 -6.44 -1.95 23.12
CA ARG A 261 -6.54 -1.43 24.49
C ARG A 261 -5.81 -2.34 25.50
N THR A 262 -6.00 -3.65 25.43
CA THR A 262 -5.36 -4.62 26.33
C THR A 262 -3.84 -4.63 26.18
N ILE A 263 -3.32 -4.67 24.95
CA ILE A 263 -1.88 -4.60 24.66
C ILE A 263 -1.29 -3.32 25.26
N LEU A 264 -2.00 -2.20 25.17
CA LEU A 264 -1.53 -0.92 25.67
C LEU A 264 -1.54 -0.84 27.19
N ILE A 265 -2.58 -1.35 27.83
CA ILE A 265 -2.64 -1.48 29.29
C ILE A 265 -1.48 -2.36 29.77
N LYS A 266 -1.25 -3.53 29.16
CA LYS A 266 -0.14 -4.43 29.51
C LYS A 266 1.22 -3.72 29.34
N SER A 267 1.44 -3.01 28.23
CA SER A 267 2.68 -2.25 28.01
C SER A 267 2.88 -1.10 29.01
N ALA A 268 1.80 -0.38 29.38
CA ALA A 268 1.86 0.75 30.32
C ALA A 268 2.04 0.29 31.78
N ILE A 269 1.34 -0.77 32.21
CA ILE A 269 1.49 -1.36 33.55
C ILE A 269 2.91 -1.91 33.73
N ASN A 270 3.45 -2.63 32.74
CA ASN A 270 4.82 -3.14 32.77
C ASN A 270 5.87 -2.00 32.82
N SER A 271 5.55 -0.85 32.23
CA SER A 271 6.38 0.37 32.35
C SER A 271 6.32 0.97 33.78
N LEU A 272 5.15 1.04 34.40
CA LEU A 272 4.98 1.53 35.78
C LEU A 272 5.63 0.60 36.82
N GLU A 273 5.47 -0.70 36.68
CA GLU A 273 6.09 -1.69 37.57
C GLU A 273 7.63 -1.62 37.45
N SER A 274 8.16 -1.48 36.22
CA SER A 274 9.60 -1.28 36.02
C SER A 274 10.12 0.02 36.67
N LYS A 275 9.33 1.11 36.62
CA LYS A 275 9.66 2.39 37.28
C LYS A 275 9.63 2.27 38.80
N MET A 276 8.64 1.57 39.37
CA MET A 276 8.54 1.32 40.82
C MET A 276 9.68 0.43 41.32
N ARG A 277 10.16 -0.53 40.52
CA ARG A 277 11.33 -1.36 40.85
C ARG A 277 12.69 -0.66 40.62
N GLN A 278 12.73 0.50 39.96
CA GLN A 278 13.96 1.22 39.56
C GLN A 278 14.11 2.61 40.21
N ILE A 279 13.75 2.78 41.48
CA ILE A 279 13.94 4.06 42.22
C ILE A 279 15.43 4.47 42.40
N VAL A 280 16.42 3.78 41.80
CA VAL A 280 17.84 4.15 41.94
C VAL A 280 18.57 4.56 40.65
N THR A 281 18.08 4.35 39.43
CA THR A 281 18.78 4.87 38.24
C THR A 281 17.85 5.18 37.08
N ILE A 282 17.85 6.46 36.71
CA ILE A 282 17.12 7.08 35.60
C ILE A 282 17.60 6.48 34.28
N GLN A 283 16.73 5.69 33.62
CA GLN A 283 16.56 5.52 32.17
C GLN A 283 15.75 4.24 31.92
N SER A 284 14.42 4.30 31.98
CA SER A 284 13.57 3.19 31.49
C SER A 284 12.74 3.64 30.29
N LEU A 285 13.11 3.11 29.13
CA LEU A 285 12.25 3.04 27.94
C LEU A 285 11.00 2.20 28.30
N PRO A 286 9.84 2.42 27.64
CA PRO A 286 8.69 1.55 27.83
C PRO A 286 9.09 0.09 27.58
N ASN A 287 8.75 -0.81 28.51
CA ASN A 287 9.03 -2.24 28.36
C ASN A 287 8.31 -2.77 27.12
N ILE A 288 9.11 -3.37 26.23
CA ILE A 288 8.65 -3.96 24.97
C ILE A 288 7.89 -5.24 25.34
N LEU A 289 6.58 -5.29 25.01
CA LEU A 289 5.83 -6.53 25.10
C LEU A 289 6.44 -7.57 24.16
N THR A 290 6.58 -8.77 24.68
CA THR A 290 7.20 -9.89 23.99
C THR A 290 6.18 -10.54 23.07
N ARG A 291 6.62 -11.25 22.03
CA ARG A 291 5.66 -11.86 21.09
C ARG A 291 4.77 -12.86 21.81
N LYS A 292 5.31 -13.63 22.77
CA LYS A 292 4.54 -14.52 23.65
C LYS A 292 3.39 -13.77 24.32
N GLU A 293 3.67 -12.65 25.00
CA GLU A 293 2.63 -11.85 25.67
C GLU A 293 1.59 -11.29 24.69
N ILE A 294 2.01 -10.91 23.49
CA ILE A 294 1.10 -10.41 22.46
C ILE A 294 0.18 -11.55 21.98
N TYR A 295 0.72 -12.69 21.55
CA TYR A 295 -0.06 -13.82 21.06
C TYR A 295 -1.01 -14.36 22.13
N SER A 296 -0.55 -14.49 23.38
CA SER A 296 -1.43 -14.86 24.50
C SER A 296 -2.57 -13.85 24.70
N THR A 297 -2.34 -12.55 24.47
CA THR A 297 -3.43 -11.56 24.48
C THR A 297 -4.38 -11.73 23.30
N LEU A 298 -3.91 -12.09 22.12
CA LEU A 298 -4.78 -12.30 20.95
C LEU A 298 -5.71 -13.50 21.14
N GLU A 299 -5.22 -14.58 21.76
CA GLU A 299 -5.97 -15.80 22.06
C GLU A 299 -7.13 -15.57 23.06
N GLU A 300 -7.06 -14.52 23.89
CA GLU A 300 -8.16 -14.09 24.77
C GLU A 300 -9.42 -13.64 23.97
N TYR A 301 -9.29 -13.42 22.65
CA TYR A 301 -10.36 -12.97 21.75
C TYR A 301 -10.69 -14.04 20.69
N PRO A 302 -11.49 -15.07 21.01
CA PRO A 302 -11.71 -16.22 20.12
C PRO A 302 -12.47 -15.90 18.82
N ASN A 303 -13.15 -14.75 18.76
CA ASN A 303 -13.84 -14.30 17.55
C ASN A 303 -12.93 -13.50 16.60
N PHE A 304 -11.79 -13.01 17.07
CA PHE A 304 -10.82 -12.31 16.24
C PHE A 304 -10.25 -13.25 15.16
N LEU A 305 -10.22 -12.79 13.91
CA LEU A 305 -9.80 -13.54 12.73
C LEU A 305 -10.62 -14.80 12.42
N LYS A 306 -11.81 -14.98 13.03
CA LYS A 306 -12.75 -16.02 12.65
C LYS A 306 -13.42 -15.69 11.32
N ALA A 307 -13.68 -16.68 10.49
CA ALA A 307 -14.39 -16.49 9.23
C ALA A 307 -15.79 -15.89 9.45
N ARG A 308 -16.14 -14.87 8.67
CA ARG A 308 -17.44 -14.17 8.72
C ARG A 308 -18.52 -14.82 7.87
N TYR A 309 -18.13 -15.59 6.86
CA TYR A 309 -19.02 -16.22 5.90
C TYR A 309 -18.85 -17.74 5.88
N SER A 310 -19.77 -18.44 5.21
CA SER A 310 -19.62 -19.88 4.95
C SER A 310 -18.32 -20.18 4.19
N GLU A 311 -17.82 -21.42 4.29
CA GLU A 311 -16.63 -21.85 3.55
C GLU A 311 -16.74 -21.59 2.04
N LYS A 312 -17.90 -21.92 1.46
CA LYS A 312 -18.17 -21.73 0.03
C LYS A 312 -18.08 -20.26 -0.37
N GLU A 313 -18.74 -19.38 0.39
CA GLU A 313 -18.76 -17.94 0.12
C GLU A 313 -17.38 -17.31 0.36
N THR A 314 -16.72 -17.67 1.45
CA THR A 314 -15.35 -17.21 1.75
C THR A 314 -14.38 -17.59 0.64
N ASN A 315 -14.38 -18.84 0.18
CA ASN A 315 -13.53 -19.26 -0.93
C ASN A 315 -13.83 -18.50 -2.24
N GLN A 316 -15.10 -18.15 -2.51
CA GLN A 316 -15.45 -17.33 -3.67
C GLN A 316 -14.88 -15.91 -3.57
N ILE A 317 -15.02 -15.27 -2.41
CA ILE A 317 -14.51 -13.91 -2.17
C ILE A 317 -12.98 -13.89 -2.20
N LEU A 318 -12.32 -14.85 -1.54
CA LEU A 318 -10.86 -14.98 -1.52
C LEU A 318 -10.28 -15.27 -2.90
N ALA A 319 -10.96 -16.09 -3.73
CA ALA A 319 -10.55 -16.31 -5.11
C ALA A 319 -10.60 -15.02 -5.95
N GLN A 320 -11.62 -14.18 -5.75
CA GLN A 320 -11.66 -12.85 -6.37
C GLN A 320 -10.53 -11.95 -5.85
N SER A 321 -10.27 -11.95 -4.54
CA SER A 321 -9.17 -11.21 -3.94
C SER A 321 -7.82 -11.60 -4.55
N PHE A 322 -7.52 -12.90 -4.63
CA PHE A 322 -6.32 -13.44 -5.28
C PHE A 322 -6.18 -12.95 -6.72
N ASN A 323 -7.27 -13.00 -7.50
CA ASN A 323 -7.26 -12.53 -8.89
C ASN A 323 -6.92 -11.04 -9.00
N HIS A 324 -7.42 -10.20 -8.10
CA HIS A 324 -7.05 -8.78 -8.08
C HIS A 324 -5.58 -8.55 -7.71
N PHE A 325 -5.02 -9.28 -6.75
CA PHE A 325 -3.61 -9.17 -6.40
C PHE A 325 -2.68 -9.66 -7.53
N MET A 326 -3.03 -10.76 -8.20
CA MET A 326 -2.32 -11.23 -9.39
C MET A 326 -2.38 -10.18 -10.52
N PHE A 327 -3.58 -9.62 -10.76
CA PHE A 327 -3.75 -8.59 -11.79
C PHE A 327 -2.97 -7.31 -11.45
N ALA A 328 -2.87 -6.95 -10.16
CA ALA A 328 -2.01 -5.86 -9.71
C ALA A 328 -0.52 -6.15 -9.97
N ALA A 329 -0.04 -7.36 -9.65
CA ALA A 329 1.35 -7.74 -9.90
C ALA A 329 1.71 -7.68 -11.39
N HIS A 330 0.79 -8.11 -12.26
CA HIS A 330 0.94 -7.99 -13.72
C HIS A 330 1.06 -6.53 -14.17
N ASN A 331 0.12 -5.66 -13.75
CA ASN A 331 0.14 -4.25 -14.15
C ASN A 331 1.31 -3.48 -13.51
N ASP A 332 1.80 -3.87 -12.34
CA ASP A 332 3.02 -3.27 -11.77
C ASP A 332 4.25 -3.51 -12.65
N LEU A 333 4.41 -4.75 -13.14
CA LEU A 333 5.50 -5.13 -14.03
C LEU A 333 5.38 -4.40 -15.38
N GLU A 334 4.20 -4.43 -16.00
CA GLU A 334 3.94 -3.69 -17.25
C GLU A 334 4.15 -2.19 -17.04
N GLY A 335 3.61 -1.62 -15.97
CA GLY A 335 3.72 -0.20 -15.66
C GLY A 335 5.17 0.25 -15.51
N TYR A 336 6.00 -0.55 -14.83
CA TYR A 336 7.42 -0.22 -14.65
C TYR A 336 8.21 -0.31 -15.95
N GLY A 337 8.15 -1.44 -16.65
CA GLY A 337 8.90 -1.62 -17.89
C GLY A 337 8.44 -0.66 -19.01
N CYS A 338 7.13 -0.52 -19.20
CA CYS A 338 6.58 0.39 -20.21
C CYS A 338 6.88 1.86 -19.91
N SER A 339 6.91 2.29 -18.65
CA SER A 339 7.26 3.68 -18.30
C SER A 339 8.69 4.07 -18.68
N ILE A 340 9.56 3.09 -18.92
CA ILE A 340 10.93 3.30 -19.41
C ILE A 340 10.96 3.26 -20.94
N ALA A 341 10.43 2.18 -21.53
CA ALA A 341 10.50 1.94 -22.96
C ALA A 341 9.74 2.99 -23.78
N TYR A 342 8.63 3.50 -23.23
CA TYR A 342 7.69 4.35 -23.94
C TYR A 342 8.21 5.78 -24.17
N PRO A 343 8.69 6.53 -23.15
CA PRO A 343 9.38 7.81 -23.37
C PRO A 343 10.54 7.70 -24.37
N TYR A 344 11.33 6.63 -24.27
CA TYR A 344 12.43 6.37 -25.19
C TYR A 344 11.96 6.18 -26.63
N ALA A 345 10.89 5.41 -26.85
CA ALA A 345 10.33 5.18 -28.17
C ALA A 345 9.80 6.46 -28.81
N ILE A 346 9.14 7.33 -28.02
CA ILE A 346 8.66 8.64 -28.48
C ILE A 346 9.84 9.53 -28.89
N ALA A 347 10.87 9.63 -28.05
CA ALA A 347 12.03 10.48 -28.32
C ALA A 347 12.80 10.06 -29.59
N ASN A 348 12.69 8.79 -29.98
CA ASN A 348 13.36 8.20 -31.14
C ASN A 348 12.41 7.91 -32.33
N ASN A 349 11.15 8.34 -32.26
CA ASN A 349 10.12 8.10 -33.29
C ASN A 349 10.03 6.63 -33.77
N SER A 350 10.02 5.69 -32.82
CA SER A 350 10.11 4.26 -33.11
C SER A 350 8.87 3.48 -32.68
N ASN A 351 7.95 3.27 -33.63
CA ASN A 351 6.72 2.49 -33.42
C ASN A 351 6.99 1.01 -33.08
N GLU A 352 8.05 0.43 -33.64
CA GLU A 352 8.48 -0.95 -33.34
C GLU A 352 8.83 -1.13 -31.85
N TYR A 353 9.31 -0.06 -31.19
CA TYR A 353 9.67 -0.09 -29.78
C TYR A 353 8.46 0.00 -28.84
N MET A 354 7.31 0.53 -29.29
CA MET A 354 6.15 0.80 -28.43
C MET A 354 5.31 -0.44 -28.13
N GLU A 355 5.04 -1.29 -29.13
CA GLU A 355 4.19 -2.48 -28.96
C GLU A 355 4.97 -3.73 -28.53
N ASN A 356 6.20 -3.91 -29.01
CA ASN A 356 6.97 -5.13 -28.77
C ASN A 356 7.69 -5.15 -27.41
N ASN A 357 8.13 -4.01 -26.85
CA ASN A 357 8.95 -4.02 -25.65
C ASN A 357 8.18 -4.15 -24.34
N CYS A 358 6.95 -3.62 -24.26
CA CYS A 358 6.10 -3.78 -23.07
C CYS A 358 5.86 -5.25 -22.71
N LYS A 359 5.70 -6.13 -23.71
CA LYS A 359 5.54 -7.57 -23.51
C LYS A 359 6.86 -8.29 -23.21
N ARG A 360 8.01 -7.77 -23.65
CA ARG A 360 9.33 -8.37 -23.41
C ARG A 360 9.72 -8.41 -21.93
N PHE A 361 9.18 -7.49 -21.11
CA PHE A 361 9.44 -7.50 -19.66
C PHE A 361 8.88 -8.73 -18.93
N HIS A 362 8.02 -9.54 -19.56
CA HIS A 362 7.58 -10.82 -19.00
C HIS A 362 8.55 -11.99 -19.24
N ASP A 363 9.51 -11.87 -20.17
CA ASP A 363 10.39 -12.97 -20.59
C ASP A 363 11.85 -12.70 -20.19
N GLU A 364 12.45 -13.60 -19.39
CA GLU A 364 13.86 -13.52 -18.98
C GLU A 364 14.85 -13.69 -20.13
N ASN A 365 14.48 -14.48 -21.15
CA ASN A 365 15.37 -14.81 -22.26
C ASN A 365 15.38 -13.73 -23.35
N LYS A 366 14.37 -12.86 -23.38
CA LYS A 366 14.28 -11.73 -24.33
C LYS A 366 14.88 -10.42 -23.78
N ASN A 367 15.46 -10.46 -22.58
CA ASN A 367 16.06 -9.31 -21.90
C ASN A 367 17.48 -8.95 -22.35
N GLN A 368 18.03 -9.58 -23.39
CA GLN A 368 19.36 -9.22 -23.93
C GLN A 368 19.43 -7.77 -24.46
N ILE A 369 18.35 -7.00 -24.41
CA ILE A 369 18.28 -5.58 -24.81
C ILE A 369 17.85 -4.71 -23.62
N LEU A 370 18.68 -4.61 -22.58
CA LEU A 370 18.60 -3.53 -21.59
C LEU A 370 20.01 -2.98 -21.27
N SER A 371 20.93 -3.08 -22.22
CA SER A 371 22.25 -2.46 -22.13
C SER A 371 22.15 -0.97 -22.44
N GLY A 372 22.00 -0.14 -21.40
CA GLY A 372 22.40 1.28 -21.39
C GLY A 372 21.69 2.29 -22.32
N ASN A 373 20.85 1.85 -23.27
CA ASN A 373 20.38 2.72 -24.34
C ASN A 373 19.04 3.43 -24.09
N TYR A 374 18.43 3.33 -22.91
CA TYR A 374 17.07 3.86 -22.66
C TYR A 374 17.02 5.26 -22.02
N PHE A 375 18.14 5.96 -21.88
CA PHE A 375 18.17 7.31 -21.32
C PHE A 375 17.49 8.33 -22.25
N THR A 376 16.71 9.25 -21.68
CA THR A 376 16.07 10.35 -22.42
C THR A 376 16.47 11.70 -21.84
N ALA A 377 16.89 12.64 -22.69
CA ALA A 377 17.28 13.98 -22.25
C ALA A 377 16.12 14.79 -21.65
N THR A 378 14.88 14.44 -22.00
CA THR A 378 13.62 15.03 -21.53
C THR A 378 12.96 14.22 -20.40
N GLY A 379 13.68 13.30 -19.75
CA GLY A 379 13.12 12.42 -18.72
C GLY A 379 12.37 13.17 -17.59
N ASN A 380 12.94 14.29 -17.16
CA ASN A 380 12.31 15.15 -16.13
C ASN A 380 10.95 15.72 -16.54
N ASP A 381 10.61 15.78 -17.83
CA ASP A 381 9.31 16.31 -18.27
C ASP A 381 8.18 15.31 -18.00
N TYR A 382 8.48 14.03 -17.80
CA TYR A 382 7.50 12.98 -17.55
C TYR A 382 7.10 12.90 -16.06
N LEU A 383 5.87 12.44 -15.80
CA LEU A 383 5.35 12.32 -14.42
C LEU A 383 6.19 11.39 -13.54
N LEU A 384 6.64 10.28 -14.14
CA LEU A 384 7.65 9.40 -13.60
C LEU A 384 8.86 9.52 -14.52
N ASP A 385 9.95 10.07 -13.99
CA ASP A 385 11.18 10.23 -14.77
C ASP A 385 11.70 8.84 -15.19
N PRO A 386 11.69 8.52 -16.50
CA PRO A 386 12.18 7.24 -17.00
C PRO A 386 13.65 7.01 -16.63
N ASN A 387 14.47 8.06 -16.49
CA ASN A 387 15.87 7.93 -16.12
C ASN A 387 16.03 7.50 -14.67
N GLN A 388 15.17 7.96 -13.76
CA GLN A 388 15.14 7.48 -12.38
C GLN A 388 14.71 6.02 -12.30
N LEU A 389 13.79 5.59 -13.18
CA LEU A 389 13.38 4.20 -13.24
C LEU A 389 14.50 3.28 -13.77
N LEU A 390 15.53 3.80 -14.44
CA LEU A 390 16.71 3.03 -14.84
C LEU A 390 17.67 2.73 -13.68
N ILE A 391 17.56 3.46 -12.57
CA ILE A 391 18.33 3.17 -11.34
C ILE A 391 17.88 1.80 -10.83
N ASP A 392 18.84 0.90 -10.64
CA ASP A 392 18.61 -0.50 -10.22
C ASP A 392 17.64 -1.30 -11.11
N LEU A 393 17.54 -0.92 -12.40
CA LEU A 393 16.62 -1.52 -13.38
C LEU A 393 16.59 -3.06 -13.33
N LYS A 394 17.77 -3.68 -13.34
CA LYS A 394 17.93 -5.14 -13.34
C LYS A 394 17.29 -5.76 -12.09
N GLN A 395 17.58 -5.21 -10.91
CA GLN A 395 17.06 -5.72 -9.64
C GLN A 395 15.55 -5.50 -9.55
N LYS A 396 15.06 -4.32 -9.93
CA LYS A 396 13.63 -4.02 -9.83
C LYS A 396 12.77 -4.81 -10.81
N LEU A 397 13.22 -4.98 -12.06
CA LEU A 397 12.54 -5.85 -13.02
C LEU A 397 12.51 -7.30 -12.55
N HIS A 398 13.63 -7.80 -12.01
CA HIS A 398 13.69 -9.14 -11.46
C HIS A 398 12.69 -9.33 -10.30
N GLU A 399 12.64 -8.38 -9.36
CA GLU A 399 11.67 -8.38 -8.26
C GLU A 399 10.22 -8.47 -8.75
N LEU A 400 9.84 -7.57 -9.67
CA LEU A 400 8.47 -7.48 -10.18
C LEU A 400 8.08 -8.71 -11.00
N ARG A 401 9.02 -9.23 -11.80
CA ARG A 401 8.82 -10.45 -12.58
C ARG A 401 8.65 -11.67 -11.70
N GLN A 402 9.55 -11.90 -10.75
CA GLN A 402 9.42 -13.01 -9.79
C GLN A 402 8.08 -12.93 -9.05
N ARG A 403 7.67 -11.73 -8.60
CA ARG A 403 6.36 -11.55 -7.95
C ARG A 403 5.20 -11.92 -8.86
N TYR A 404 5.22 -11.48 -10.12
CA TYR A 404 4.21 -11.87 -11.10
C TYR A 404 4.19 -13.40 -11.33
N THR A 405 5.36 -14.02 -11.51
CA THR A 405 5.49 -15.46 -11.69
C THR A 405 4.97 -16.25 -10.50
N LEU A 406 5.27 -15.81 -9.26
CA LEU A 406 4.75 -16.40 -8.03
C LEU A 406 3.23 -16.48 -8.05
N TYR A 407 2.54 -15.38 -8.37
CA TYR A 407 1.08 -15.39 -8.52
C TYR A 407 0.60 -16.27 -9.70
N ALA A 408 1.29 -16.21 -10.84
CA ALA A 408 0.89 -16.93 -12.05
C ALA A 408 1.00 -18.47 -11.89
N GLU A 409 2.07 -18.96 -11.27
CA GLU A 409 2.24 -20.39 -10.96
C GLU A 409 1.32 -20.84 -9.82
N SER A 410 1.19 -20.02 -8.76
CA SER A 410 0.25 -20.30 -7.67
C SER A 410 -1.20 -20.39 -8.15
N ARG A 411 -1.59 -19.63 -9.18
CA ARG A 411 -2.92 -19.73 -9.81
C ARG A 411 -3.19 -21.13 -10.36
N LYS A 412 -2.17 -21.78 -10.91
CA LYS A 412 -2.22 -23.17 -11.41
C LYS A 412 -2.22 -24.21 -10.27
N GLY A 413 -2.15 -23.75 -9.01
CA GLY A 413 -2.04 -24.59 -7.83
C GLY A 413 -0.65 -25.16 -7.61
N LYS A 414 0.36 -24.65 -8.32
CA LYS A 414 1.74 -25.14 -8.23
C LYS A 414 2.53 -24.36 -7.19
N ASP A 415 3.37 -25.08 -6.48
CA ASP A 415 4.40 -24.50 -5.62
C ASP A 415 5.52 -23.95 -6.50
N PHE A 416 6.08 -22.81 -6.11
CA PHE A 416 7.13 -22.15 -6.87
C PHE A 416 8.29 -21.77 -5.96
N THR A 417 9.48 -22.23 -6.33
CA THR A 417 10.72 -21.94 -5.61
C THR A 417 11.45 -20.77 -6.26
N ILE A 418 11.79 -19.77 -5.45
CA ILE A 418 12.72 -18.71 -5.83
C ILE A 418 14.00 -18.83 -5.01
N ILE A 419 15.11 -18.35 -5.55
CA ILE A 419 16.35 -18.18 -4.78
C ILE A 419 16.38 -16.75 -4.26
N SER A 420 16.55 -16.60 -2.94
CA SER A 420 16.66 -15.28 -2.30
C SER A 420 17.87 -14.52 -2.85
N ASP A 421 17.63 -13.30 -3.36
CA ASP A 421 18.68 -12.37 -3.77
C ASP A 421 19.51 -11.88 -2.57
N ALA A 422 18.96 -11.95 -1.36
CA ALA A 422 19.59 -11.50 -0.13
C ALA A 422 20.36 -12.60 0.62
N THR A 423 19.86 -13.85 0.62
CA THR A 423 20.44 -14.94 1.43
C THR A 423 20.98 -16.12 0.61
N GLY A 424 20.68 -16.18 -0.69
CA GLY A 424 21.04 -17.33 -1.55
C GLY A 424 20.25 -18.61 -1.26
N GLN A 425 19.33 -18.58 -0.30
CA GLN A 425 18.53 -19.75 0.11
C GLN A 425 17.27 -19.89 -0.76
N PRO A 426 16.82 -21.12 -1.05
CA PRO A 426 15.55 -21.35 -1.73
C PRO A 426 14.37 -21.00 -0.81
N ILE A 427 13.32 -20.44 -1.41
CA ILE A 427 12.04 -20.15 -0.76
C ILE A 427 10.94 -20.72 -1.65
N THR A 428 10.27 -21.77 -1.19
CA THR A 428 9.15 -22.39 -1.90
C THR A 428 7.83 -21.84 -1.37
N LEU A 429 6.98 -21.35 -2.26
CA LEU A 429 5.74 -20.64 -1.92
C LEU A 429 4.57 -21.08 -2.77
N ASN A 430 3.37 -21.08 -2.18
CA ASN A 430 2.11 -21.15 -2.91
C ASN A 430 1.18 -20.03 -2.44
N ILE A 431 1.22 -18.90 -3.15
CA ILE A 431 0.49 -17.69 -2.76
C ILE A 431 -1.02 -17.94 -2.72
N ARG A 432 -1.54 -18.83 -3.58
CA ARG A 432 -2.98 -19.13 -3.66
C ARG A 432 -3.50 -19.74 -2.37
N LYS A 433 -2.66 -20.47 -1.61
CA LYS A 433 -3.03 -21.09 -0.34
C LYS A 433 -3.38 -20.08 0.74
N ALA A 434 -2.74 -18.91 0.75
CA ALA A 434 -3.11 -17.81 1.66
C ALA A 434 -4.49 -17.20 1.37
N PHE A 435 -5.10 -17.53 0.21
CA PHE A 435 -6.42 -17.09 -0.23
C PHE A 435 -7.41 -18.27 -0.29
N MET A 436 -7.26 -19.22 0.62
CA MET A 436 -8.21 -20.31 0.82
C MET A 436 -8.90 -20.18 2.18
N TYR A 437 -10.09 -20.77 2.29
CA TYR A 437 -10.86 -20.74 3.52
C TYR A 437 -10.08 -21.35 4.69
N HIS A 438 -10.16 -20.64 5.81
CA HIS A 438 -9.74 -21.10 7.12
C HIS A 438 -10.82 -20.66 8.10
N GLU A 439 -11.27 -21.56 8.98
CA GLU A 439 -12.28 -21.23 9.98
C GLU A 439 -11.81 -20.08 10.89
N THR A 440 -10.51 -20.09 11.24
CA THR A 440 -9.83 -19.00 11.94
C THR A 440 -8.41 -18.87 11.42
N LEU A 441 -7.89 -17.65 11.31
CA LEU A 441 -6.46 -17.42 11.06
C LEU A 441 -5.61 -17.53 12.34
N GLN A 442 -6.23 -17.58 13.52
CA GLN A 442 -5.48 -17.77 14.77
C GLN A 442 -4.79 -19.13 14.85
N LYS A 443 -5.22 -20.13 14.07
CA LYS A 443 -4.53 -21.44 13.99
C LYS A 443 -3.08 -21.34 13.46
N PHE A 444 -2.72 -20.20 12.87
CA PHE A 444 -1.35 -19.93 12.42
C PHE A 444 -0.53 -19.20 13.48
N PHE A 445 -1.09 -18.95 14.68
CA PHE A 445 -0.32 -18.44 15.79
C PHE A 445 0.64 -19.51 16.31
N PRO A 446 1.79 -19.11 16.86
CA PRO A 446 2.68 -20.05 17.50
C PRO A 446 2.08 -20.64 18.77
N GLU A 447 2.33 -21.93 19.00
CA GLU A 447 1.89 -22.64 20.21
C GLU A 447 2.89 -22.49 21.36
N THR A 448 4.19 -22.54 21.05
CA THR A 448 5.26 -22.47 22.04
C THR A 448 6.27 -21.39 21.69
N PHE A 449 7.01 -20.93 22.70
CA PHE A 449 7.97 -19.85 22.59
C PHE A 449 9.28 -20.21 23.30
N GLU A 450 10.41 -19.71 22.81
CA GLU A 450 11.70 -19.80 23.48
C GLU A 450 11.68 -18.92 24.74
N GLU A 451 11.97 -19.54 25.89
CA GLU A 451 11.98 -18.87 27.19
C GLU A 451 13.40 -18.59 27.70
N ASN A 452 14.43 -19.28 27.18
CA ASN A 452 15.83 -19.17 27.62
C ASN A 452 16.80 -19.29 26.44
N ILE A 453 17.86 -18.47 26.42
CA ILE A 453 18.95 -18.56 25.42
C ILE A 453 20.01 -19.61 25.79
N ASN A 454 20.19 -19.92 27.07
CA ASN A 454 21.35 -20.70 27.51
C ASN A 454 21.08 -21.48 28.80
N GLU A 455 21.47 -22.76 28.86
CA GLU A 455 21.43 -23.55 30.10
C GLU A 455 22.36 -22.97 31.17
N THR A 456 23.42 -22.27 30.74
CA THR A 456 24.39 -21.62 31.65
C THR A 456 23.80 -20.41 32.39
N TYR A 457 22.80 -19.73 31.81
CA TYR A 457 22.15 -18.54 32.38
C TYR A 457 20.64 -18.62 32.15
N PRO A 458 19.84 -18.98 33.17
CA PRO A 458 18.38 -19.00 33.06
C PRO A 458 17.84 -17.56 33.00
N LEU A 459 17.90 -16.95 31.81
CA LEU A 459 17.36 -15.63 31.53
C LEU A 459 15.86 -15.70 31.30
N GLN A 460 15.07 -15.51 32.37
CA GLN A 460 13.61 -15.47 32.32
C GLN A 460 13.14 -14.05 32.00
N GLY A 461 12.87 -13.76 30.73
CA GLY A 461 12.30 -12.47 30.31
C GLY A 461 13.25 -11.50 29.62
N VAL A 462 12.72 -10.31 29.31
CA VAL A 462 13.45 -9.26 28.60
C VAL A 462 14.34 -8.51 29.57
N GLY A 463 15.63 -8.85 29.59
CA GLY A 463 16.61 -8.16 30.40
C GLY A 463 16.54 -8.57 31.87
N GLN A 464 17.61 -9.15 32.40
CA GLN A 464 17.72 -9.40 33.85
C GLN A 464 19.18 -9.29 34.33
N LYS A 465 19.36 -8.93 35.60
CA LYS A 465 20.66 -9.00 36.26
C LYS A 465 20.99 -10.45 36.59
N VAL A 466 22.05 -10.98 35.99
CA VAL A 466 22.55 -12.33 36.31
C VAL A 466 23.97 -12.27 36.88
N SER A 467 24.25 -13.20 37.79
CA SER A 467 25.62 -13.48 38.23
C SER A 467 26.30 -14.36 37.18
N ILE A 468 27.40 -13.87 36.62
CA ILE A 468 28.21 -14.62 35.64
C ILE A 468 29.26 -15.44 36.42
N PRO A 469 29.32 -16.78 36.31
CA PRO A 469 30.37 -17.58 36.93
C PRO A 469 31.75 -17.00 36.62
N GLY A 470 32.55 -16.75 37.66
CA GLY A 470 33.88 -16.13 37.54
C GLY A 470 33.90 -14.60 37.53
N ARG A 471 32.75 -13.91 37.72
CA ARG A 471 32.68 -12.45 37.92
C ARG A 471 31.91 -12.11 39.21
N ASP A 472 32.48 -11.25 40.04
CA ASP A 472 31.85 -10.81 41.30
C ASP A 472 30.68 -9.82 41.12
N LYS A 473 30.49 -9.30 39.91
CA LYS A 473 29.44 -8.31 39.60
C LYS A 473 28.31 -8.96 38.81
N LYS A 474 27.07 -8.69 39.25
CA LYS A 474 25.87 -8.98 38.47
C LYS A 474 25.81 -8.04 37.26
N GLU A 475 25.71 -8.61 36.07
CA GLU A 475 25.59 -7.87 34.81
C GLU A 475 24.17 -7.96 34.27
N TRP A 476 23.71 -6.88 33.62
CA TRP A 476 22.46 -6.90 32.88
C TRP A 476 22.66 -7.64 31.57
N LEU A 477 21.94 -8.74 31.38
CA LEU A 477 21.91 -9.49 30.12
C LEU A 477 20.50 -9.43 29.52
N TRP A 478 20.45 -9.27 28.21
CA TRP A 478 19.21 -9.29 27.43
C TRP A 478 18.99 -10.68 26.84
N ASN A 479 17.79 -11.22 27.04
CA ASN A 479 17.36 -12.42 26.33
C ASN A 479 16.73 -12.01 24.98
N TYR A 480 17.56 -11.91 23.94
CA TYR A 480 17.13 -11.60 22.56
C TYR A 480 16.21 -12.65 21.93
N ALA A 481 16.13 -13.84 22.51
CA ALA A 481 15.30 -14.94 22.03
C ALA A 481 14.03 -15.11 22.88
N TYR A 482 13.87 -14.37 23.97
CA TYR A 482 12.69 -14.46 24.83
C TYR A 482 11.43 -14.12 24.06
N GLY A 483 10.47 -15.03 24.07
CA GLY A 483 9.23 -14.87 23.33
C GLY A 483 9.42 -15.00 21.83
N ARG A 484 10.52 -15.58 21.36
CA ARG A 484 10.65 -16.06 19.97
C ARG A 484 9.71 -17.28 19.83
N PRO A 485 8.68 -17.28 18.97
CA PRO A 485 7.94 -18.51 18.60
C PRO A 485 8.85 -19.75 18.43
N LYS A 486 8.39 -20.97 18.69
CA LYS A 486 9.20 -22.20 18.53
C LYS A 486 8.46 -23.27 17.74
N THR A 487 7.18 -23.45 18.03
CA THR A 487 6.32 -24.39 17.30
C THR A 487 5.03 -23.71 16.86
N TRP A 488 4.48 -24.23 15.78
CA TRP A 488 3.17 -23.91 15.23
C TRP A 488 2.41 -25.21 15.04
N ASP A 489 1.09 -25.17 15.19
CA ASP A 489 0.20 -26.29 14.83
C ASP A 489 0.32 -26.62 13.33
N ASP A 490 0.30 -25.57 12.50
CA ASP A 490 0.53 -25.66 11.06
C ASP A 490 1.68 -24.74 10.62
N PRO A 491 2.95 -25.23 10.65
CA PRO A 491 4.09 -24.44 10.20
C PRO A 491 4.01 -24.08 8.71
N THR A 492 3.24 -24.84 7.91
CA THR A 492 3.07 -24.56 6.47
C THR A 492 2.15 -23.39 6.18
N HIS A 493 1.42 -22.90 7.19
CA HIS A 493 0.45 -21.82 7.06
C HIS A 493 -0.61 -22.12 5.99
N GLY A 494 -1.25 -23.29 6.08
CA GLY A 494 -2.25 -23.76 5.13
C GLY A 494 -1.67 -24.16 3.77
N GLY A 495 -0.37 -24.47 3.71
CA GLY A 495 0.38 -24.74 2.49
C GLY A 495 0.93 -23.50 1.79
N PHE A 496 0.85 -22.31 2.39
CA PHE A 496 1.51 -21.10 1.86
C PHE A 496 3.03 -21.29 1.79
N LEU A 497 3.61 -21.93 2.82
CA LEU A 497 4.99 -22.40 2.89
C LEU A 497 5.02 -23.93 2.91
N PRO A 498 4.94 -24.60 1.76
CA PRO A 498 4.81 -26.06 1.70
C PRO A 498 5.98 -26.82 2.35
N GLU A 499 7.16 -26.21 2.43
CA GLU A 499 8.38 -26.81 3.00
C GLU A 499 8.70 -26.32 4.43
N ALA A 500 7.82 -25.53 5.04
CA ALA A 500 8.04 -25.03 6.39
C ALA A 500 7.79 -26.12 7.44
N THR A 501 8.73 -26.19 8.39
CA THR A 501 8.73 -27.05 9.57
C THR A 501 9.02 -26.19 10.79
N ASN A 502 8.75 -26.67 12.00
CA ASN A 502 9.06 -25.91 13.22
C ASN A 502 10.57 -25.60 13.33
N GLU A 503 11.43 -26.46 12.78
CA GLU A 503 12.88 -26.30 12.77
C GLU A 503 13.36 -25.20 11.82
N ASN A 504 12.73 -25.05 10.64
CA ASN A 504 13.20 -24.12 9.60
C ASN A 504 12.35 -22.86 9.44
N MET A 505 11.21 -22.76 10.15
CA MET A 505 10.21 -21.70 9.93
C MET A 505 10.80 -20.29 10.07
N TYR A 506 11.71 -20.08 11.02
CA TYR A 506 12.37 -18.79 11.17
C TYR A 506 13.19 -18.37 9.98
N ASP A 507 13.95 -19.31 9.43
CA ASP A 507 14.79 -19.05 8.29
C ASP A 507 13.92 -18.77 7.07
N GLN A 508 12.81 -19.49 6.92
CA GLN A 508 11.80 -19.21 5.90
C GLN A 508 11.20 -17.80 6.05
N MET A 509 10.71 -17.42 7.23
CA MET A 509 10.16 -16.08 7.50
C MET A 509 11.20 -14.99 7.25
N ARG A 510 12.44 -15.19 7.72
CA ARG A 510 13.56 -14.26 7.50
C ARG A 510 13.86 -14.10 6.01
N ASN A 511 13.94 -15.21 5.28
CA ASN A 511 14.18 -15.19 3.84
C ASN A 511 13.07 -14.45 3.10
N ILE A 512 11.80 -14.64 3.49
CA ILE A 512 10.65 -13.92 2.91
C ILE A 512 10.76 -12.40 3.15
N ILE A 513 11.13 -11.98 4.35
CA ILE A 513 11.28 -10.56 4.73
C ILE A 513 12.43 -9.90 3.95
N LEU A 514 13.56 -10.59 3.83
CA LEU A 514 14.77 -10.05 3.23
C LEU A 514 14.68 -10.00 1.70
N THR A 515 14.02 -10.97 1.08
CA THR A 515 13.90 -11.06 -0.39
C THR A 515 12.87 -10.06 -0.92
N ASN A 516 13.29 -9.18 -1.85
CA ASN A 516 12.44 -8.08 -2.31
C ASN A 516 11.13 -8.55 -2.98
N SER A 517 11.17 -9.65 -3.74
CA SER A 517 10.01 -10.17 -4.47
C SER A 517 8.92 -10.69 -3.54
N THR A 518 9.30 -11.27 -2.39
CA THR A 518 8.40 -11.88 -1.41
C THR A 518 8.12 -11.02 -0.18
N ARG A 519 8.89 -9.95 0.06
CA ARG A 519 8.70 -9.05 1.21
C ARG A 519 7.25 -8.61 1.43
N PRO A 520 6.42 -8.31 0.42
CA PRO A 520 5.01 -7.97 0.66
C PRO A 520 4.22 -9.06 1.37
N PHE A 521 4.57 -10.34 1.17
CA PHE A 521 3.95 -11.48 1.84
C PHE A 521 4.40 -11.65 3.29
N SER A 522 5.44 -10.94 3.72
CA SER A 522 5.87 -10.99 5.12
C SER A 522 4.76 -10.54 6.08
N GLN A 523 3.80 -9.76 5.59
CA GLN A 523 2.63 -9.30 6.36
C GLN A 523 1.74 -10.46 6.83
N PHE A 524 1.72 -11.62 6.15
CA PHE A 524 1.01 -12.81 6.63
C PHE A 524 1.62 -13.38 7.92
N PHE A 525 2.88 -13.03 8.21
CA PHE A 525 3.61 -13.49 9.39
C PHE A 525 3.78 -12.39 10.44
N LEU A 526 3.67 -11.13 10.01
CA LEU A 526 3.87 -9.94 10.84
C LEU A 526 2.56 -9.42 11.43
N THR A 527 1.48 -10.20 11.43
CA THR A 527 0.33 -9.95 12.31
C THR A 527 0.66 -10.33 13.75
N THR A 528 1.71 -9.72 14.29
CA THR A 528 1.93 -9.29 15.68
C THR A 528 2.94 -8.13 15.63
N PRO A 529 2.67 -7.03 16.35
CA PRO A 529 2.90 -5.59 16.02
C PRO A 529 4.34 -5.07 15.94
#